data_AF-A0A7X7I9Y8-F1
#
_entry.id   AF-A0A7X7I9Y8-F1
#
_cell.length_a   1.000
_cell.length_b   1.000
_cell.length_c   1.000
_cell.angle_alpha   90.00
_cell.angle_beta   90.00
_cell.angle_gamma   90.00
#
_symmetry.space_group_name_H-M   'P 1'
#
loop_
_entity.id
_entity.type
_entity.pdbx_description
1 polymer ?
#
loop_
_entity_poly.entity_id
_entity_poly.type
_entity_poly.pdbx_seq_one_letter_code
_entity_poly.pdbx_strand_id
1 'polypeptide(L)'
;MVDRRLVVGRAIGRVKAWLLARERGYVLILGMLVVFTMFILGGVLLAQVQVNQQRVQRDRAYTQSLAIAEAGLNQYLWMVASGSSSEANSFGIPGASPAQPNKMTFAFLDPYDDSVQGEYTMEIVAPTKDDSHITVTLTGTSHQPVDQSRTVTAHLGRPAFSEYVMLTNDEVRIGGPLDRKWWGKTHSNTGICMETRNISDIISCARATYNGSYGNKPGVWSGYEYIVPVSHPSRSLWQFPVPAVDFGTVTSDFARLNELAQGTAVNLPYSTGTTGFPKPSAHGDTKGWYIQLLPNEKYQIRLVTGEYEAWNHKDGNKVGGYLTTTTDGLADFGISAGAYDYPDDGVIYVNDNVWIEGTNLHGRITIASSGQLNPSGYTQSTSIHVVGDLTYSEKDGTVAVGLIAQKNIEIPVYAPYMKGGQISTMDMEIDGAMIAQNGKEYCSGADVMWAPRRDCLTIFGSVSSYHTPYRTRTGNYGGFENGANEYDAFLLHNPPPHFPTIGTYQILDWRELPATQALTP
;
A
#
# COMPACT_ATOMS: atom_id res chain seq x y z
N MET A 1 -24.59 -116.81 -49.03
CA MET A 1 -25.00 -115.40 -48.78
C MET A 1 -23.94 -114.77 -47.91
N VAL A 2 -23.06 -113.98 -48.53
CA VAL A 2 -21.89 -113.37 -47.89
C VAL A 2 -22.32 -112.08 -47.19
N ASP A 3 -21.91 -111.95 -45.94
CA ASP A 3 -22.24 -110.90 -44.99
C ASP A 3 -21.66 -109.53 -45.40
N ARG A 4 -22.30 -108.88 -46.38
CA ARG A 4 -21.95 -107.54 -46.88
C ARG A 4 -22.29 -106.41 -45.89
N ARG A 5 -22.97 -106.69 -44.77
CA ARG A 5 -23.38 -105.66 -43.79
C ARG A 5 -22.24 -105.23 -42.85
N LEU A 6 -21.27 -106.11 -42.58
CA LEU A 6 -20.17 -105.80 -41.64
C LEU A 6 -19.06 -104.89 -42.22
N VAL A 7 -18.82 -104.95 -43.54
CA VAL A 7 -17.72 -104.20 -44.19
C VAL A 7 -18.06 -102.72 -44.38
N VAL A 8 -19.33 -102.41 -44.68
CA VAL A 8 -19.81 -101.04 -44.89
C VAL A 8 -19.86 -100.25 -43.57
N GLY A 9 -20.25 -100.89 -42.46
CA GLY A 9 -20.28 -100.25 -41.14
C GLY A 9 -18.88 -99.85 -40.62
N ARG A 10 -17.84 -100.66 -40.88
CA ARG A 10 -16.45 -100.32 -40.50
C ARG A 10 -15.84 -99.21 -41.36
N ALA A 11 -16.18 -99.14 -42.64
CA ALA A 11 -15.74 -98.06 -43.53
C ALA A 11 -16.38 -96.71 -43.16
N ILE A 12 -17.69 -96.71 -42.87
CA ILE A 12 -18.42 -95.51 -42.42
C ILE A 12 -17.89 -95.05 -41.05
N GLY A 13 -17.60 -95.95 -40.11
CA GLY A 13 -17.01 -95.61 -38.81
C GLY A 13 -15.62 -94.96 -38.92
N ARG A 14 -14.77 -95.42 -39.85
CA ARG A 14 -13.44 -94.83 -40.09
C ARG A 14 -13.50 -93.45 -40.76
N VAL A 15 -14.42 -93.25 -41.70
CA VAL A 15 -14.64 -91.93 -42.33
C VAL A 15 -15.26 -90.93 -41.35
N LYS A 16 -16.19 -91.38 -40.49
CA LYS A 16 -16.78 -90.54 -39.43
C LYS A 16 -15.73 -90.15 -38.37
N ALA A 17 -14.85 -91.07 -37.98
CA ALA A 17 -13.72 -90.79 -37.09
C ALA A 17 -12.68 -89.84 -37.73
N TRP A 18 -12.43 -89.96 -39.04
CA TRP A 18 -11.53 -89.05 -39.78
C TRP A 18 -12.13 -87.64 -39.95
N LEU A 19 -13.44 -87.53 -40.22
CA LEU A 19 -14.17 -86.25 -40.25
C LEU A 19 -14.23 -85.59 -38.86
N LEU A 20 -14.50 -86.35 -37.79
CA LEU A 20 -14.47 -85.86 -36.41
C LEU A 20 -13.08 -85.39 -35.97
N ALA A 21 -12.01 -86.00 -36.47
CA ALA A 21 -10.64 -85.55 -36.21
C ALA A 21 -10.30 -84.22 -36.92
N ARG A 22 -10.90 -83.95 -38.09
CA ARG A 22 -10.73 -82.70 -38.85
C ARG A 22 -11.50 -81.53 -38.20
N GLU A 23 -12.66 -81.79 -37.62
CA GLU A 23 -13.43 -80.78 -36.86
C GLU A 23 -12.76 -80.43 -35.52
N ARG A 24 -12.07 -81.38 -34.88
CA ARG A 24 -11.29 -81.13 -33.65
C ARG A 24 -10.12 -80.16 -33.86
N GLY A 25 -9.50 -80.14 -35.04
CA GLY A 25 -8.41 -79.19 -35.36
C GLY A 25 -8.90 -77.75 -35.52
N TYR A 26 -10.05 -77.54 -36.16
CA TYR A 26 -10.68 -76.21 -36.31
C TYR A 26 -11.17 -75.65 -34.98
N VAL A 27 -11.76 -76.48 -34.12
CA VAL A 27 -12.19 -76.08 -32.78
C VAL A 27 -11.00 -75.66 -31.90
N LEU A 28 -9.85 -76.33 -32.05
CA LEU A 28 -8.63 -76.01 -31.30
C LEU A 28 -7.99 -74.69 -31.76
N ILE A 29 -7.94 -74.44 -33.08
CA ILE A 29 -7.47 -73.16 -33.65
C ILE A 29 -8.40 -72.01 -33.25
N LEU A 30 -9.72 -72.21 -33.33
CA LEU A 30 -10.70 -71.19 -32.99
C LEU A 30 -10.71 -70.89 -31.49
N GLY A 31 -10.55 -71.91 -30.64
CA GLY A 31 -10.35 -71.75 -29.20
C GLY A 31 -9.06 -71.00 -28.84
N MET A 32 -7.94 -71.29 -29.53
CA MET A 32 -6.69 -70.55 -29.35
C MET A 32 -6.83 -69.08 -29.78
N LEU A 33 -7.57 -68.79 -30.86
CA LEU A 33 -7.78 -67.43 -31.36
C LEU A 33 -8.64 -66.60 -30.40
N VAL A 34 -9.69 -67.20 -29.81
CA VAL A 34 -10.51 -66.56 -28.76
C VAL A 34 -9.69 -66.30 -27.50
N VAL A 35 -8.87 -67.26 -27.05
CA VAL A 35 -8.00 -67.07 -25.89
C VAL A 35 -6.94 -65.99 -26.15
N PHE A 36 -6.33 -65.99 -27.34
CA PHE A 36 -5.34 -64.98 -27.73
C PHE A 36 -5.92 -63.57 -27.79
N THR A 37 -7.13 -63.42 -28.35
CA THR A 37 -7.84 -62.13 -28.36
C THR A 37 -8.24 -61.68 -26.97
N MET A 38 -8.69 -62.59 -26.09
CA MET A 38 -8.92 -62.29 -24.67
C MET A 38 -7.64 -61.86 -23.94
N PHE A 39 -6.49 -62.48 -24.20
CA PHE A 39 -5.21 -62.07 -23.62
C PHE A 39 -4.77 -60.68 -24.10
N ILE A 40 -4.94 -60.37 -25.40
CA ILE A 40 -4.63 -59.03 -25.92
C ILE A 40 -5.54 -57.98 -25.28
N LEU A 41 -6.85 -58.22 -25.23
CA LEU A 41 -7.81 -57.30 -24.61
C LEU A 41 -7.53 -57.11 -23.11
N GLY A 42 -7.21 -58.19 -22.40
CA GLY A 42 -6.81 -58.15 -20.99
C GLY A 42 -5.50 -57.37 -20.78
N GLY A 43 -4.51 -57.55 -21.65
CA GLY A 43 -3.25 -56.82 -21.60
C GLY A 43 -3.42 -55.31 -21.84
N VAL A 44 -4.25 -54.93 -22.81
CA VAL A 44 -4.56 -53.51 -23.10
C VAL A 44 -5.30 -52.86 -21.92
N LEU A 45 -6.26 -53.57 -21.30
CA LEU A 45 -6.96 -53.07 -20.12
C LEU A 45 -6.02 -52.84 -18.92
N LEU A 46 -5.11 -53.79 -18.65
CA LEU A 46 -4.11 -53.63 -17.58
C LEU A 46 -3.17 -52.45 -17.85
N ALA A 47 -2.71 -52.29 -19.10
CA ALA A 47 -1.89 -51.15 -19.49
C ALA A 47 -2.63 -49.82 -19.32
N GLN A 48 -3.92 -49.76 -19.67
CA GLN A 48 -4.76 -48.57 -19.46
C GLN A 48 -4.95 -48.25 -17.98
N VAL A 49 -5.17 -49.26 -17.12
CA VAL A 49 -5.26 -49.07 -15.67
C VAL A 49 -3.95 -48.48 -15.13
N GLN A 50 -2.80 -48.99 -15.59
CA GLN A 50 -1.49 -48.48 -15.17
C GLN A 50 -1.25 -47.03 -15.61
N VAL A 51 -1.59 -46.68 -16.85
CA VAL A 51 -1.50 -45.30 -17.35
C VAL A 51 -2.45 -44.37 -16.58
N ASN A 52 -3.68 -44.80 -16.30
CA ASN A 52 -4.63 -44.03 -15.50
C ASN A 52 -4.14 -43.83 -14.07
N GLN A 53 -3.55 -44.85 -13.45
CA GLN A 53 -2.93 -44.70 -12.13
C GLN A 53 -1.79 -43.69 -12.17
N GLN A 54 -0.90 -43.74 -13.16
CA GLN A 54 0.17 -42.74 -13.30
C GLN A 54 -0.37 -41.32 -13.45
N ARG A 55 -1.45 -41.13 -14.22
CA ARG A 55 -2.13 -39.83 -14.37
C ARG A 55 -2.70 -39.33 -13.05
N VAL A 56 -3.43 -40.18 -12.33
CA VAL A 56 -4.02 -39.84 -11.02
C VAL A 56 -2.92 -39.47 -10.01
N GLN A 57 -1.83 -40.24 -10.00
CA GLN A 57 -0.69 -39.98 -9.12
C GLN A 57 -0.03 -38.63 -9.46
N ARG A 58 0.14 -38.32 -10.74
CA ARG A 58 0.67 -37.03 -11.18
C ARG A 58 -0.27 -35.87 -10.87
N ASP A 59 -1.57 -36.01 -11.12
CA ASP A 59 -2.57 -34.97 -10.81
C ASP A 59 -2.65 -34.70 -9.29
N ARG A 60 -2.50 -35.74 -8.48
CA ARG A 60 -2.41 -35.61 -7.02
C ARG A 60 -1.16 -34.81 -6.61
N ALA A 61 0.03 -35.20 -7.09
CA ALA A 61 1.27 -34.46 -6.82
C ALA A 61 1.19 -33.01 -7.31
N TYR A 62 0.54 -32.78 -8.46
CA TYR A 62 0.36 -31.46 -9.05
C TYR A 62 -0.61 -30.56 -8.27
N THR A 63 -1.64 -31.14 -7.66
CA THR A 63 -2.53 -30.40 -6.75
C THR A 63 -1.84 -30.13 -5.42
N GLN A 64 -1.10 -31.12 -4.92
CA GLN A 64 -0.36 -31.02 -3.67
C GLN A 64 0.77 -29.99 -3.74
N SER A 65 1.48 -29.87 -4.86
CA SER A 65 2.55 -28.87 -5.02
C SER A 65 2.05 -27.44 -4.91
N LEU A 66 0.82 -27.15 -5.36
CA LEU A 66 0.18 -25.85 -5.11
C LEU A 66 -0.13 -25.62 -3.64
N ALA A 67 -0.76 -26.60 -2.98
CA ALA A 67 -1.10 -26.47 -1.58
C ALA A 67 0.15 -26.25 -0.72
N ILE A 68 1.28 -26.88 -1.10
CA ILE A 68 2.59 -26.66 -0.49
C ILE A 68 3.09 -25.22 -0.75
N ALA A 69 2.96 -24.71 -1.97
CA ALA A 69 3.32 -23.32 -2.30
C ALA A 69 2.46 -22.30 -1.52
N GLU A 70 1.15 -22.51 -1.44
CA GLU A 70 0.20 -21.68 -0.67
C GLU A 70 0.48 -21.75 0.84
N ALA A 71 0.86 -22.93 1.36
CA ALA A 71 1.30 -23.06 2.74
C ALA A 71 2.56 -22.22 3.01
N GLY A 72 3.52 -22.22 2.08
CA GLY A 72 4.70 -21.35 2.13
C GLY A 72 4.35 -19.86 2.10
N LEU A 73 3.37 -19.46 1.30
CA LEU A 73 2.89 -18.07 1.26
C LEU A 73 2.26 -17.66 2.59
N ASN A 74 1.42 -18.51 3.18
CA ASN A 74 0.83 -18.27 4.50
C ASN A 74 1.89 -18.22 5.61
N GLN A 75 2.91 -19.09 5.54
CA GLN A 75 4.05 -19.07 6.45
C GLN A 75 4.78 -17.72 6.36
N TYR A 76 5.01 -17.21 5.15
CA TYR A 76 5.66 -15.92 4.97
C TYR A 76 4.80 -14.76 5.46
N LEU A 77 3.48 -14.79 5.21
CA LEU A 77 2.54 -13.81 5.76
C LEU A 77 2.62 -13.76 7.30
N TRP A 78 2.77 -14.92 7.96
CA TRP A 78 2.99 -15.00 9.40
C TRP A 78 4.36 -14.45 9.84
N MET A 79 5.43 -14.69 9.07
CA MET A 79 6.75 -14.11 9.35
C MET A 79 6.72 -12.58 9.33
N VAL A 80 5.99 -11.98 8.38
CA VAL A 80 5.86 -10.52 8.30
C VAL A 80 4.92 -9.99 9.39
N ALA A 81 3.81 -10.67 9.66
CA ALA A 81 2.89 -10.30 10.74
C ALA A 81 3.52 -10.40 12.14
N SER A 82 4.44 -11.34 12.36
CA SER A 82 5.19 -11.47 13.62
C SER A 82 6.35 -10.48 13.76
N GLY A 83 6.72 -9.78 12.69
CA GLY A 83 7.89 -8.90 12.65
C GLY A 83 9.23 -9.64 12.51
N SER A 84 9.21 -10.97 12.36
CA SER A 84 10.44 -11.77 12.15
C SER A 84 11.08 -11.45 10.79
N SER A 85 10.25 -11.17 9.79
CA SER A 85 10.66 -10.58 8.51
C SER A 85 10.07 -9.17 8.45
N SER A 86 10.90 -8.14 8.35
CA SER A 86 10.47 -6.75 8.50
C SER A 86 11.38 -5.79 7.74
N GLU A 87 11.02 -4.51 7.72
CA GLU A 87 11.84 -3.46 7.11
C GLU A 87 13.25 -3.40 7.72
N ALA A 88 13.38 -3.66 9.03
CA ALA A 88 14.65 -3.61 9.76
C ALA A 88 15.67 -4.67 9.31
N ASN A 89 15.22 -5.75 8.69
CA ASN A 89 16.10 -6.77 8.09
C ASN A 89 15.88 -6.91 6.58
N SER A 90 15.37 -5.85 5.94
CA SER A 90 15.11 -5.80 4.50
C SER A 90 14.25 -6.97 4.01
N PHE A 91 13.26 -7.36 4.83
CA PHE A 91 12.35 -8.48 4.60
C PHE A 91 13.05 -9.84 4.44
N GLY A 92 14.23 -9.98 5.06
CA GLY A 92 14.96 -11.22 5.13
C GLY A 92 14.16 -12.34 5.80
N ILE A 93 14.44 -13.57 5.38
CA ILE A 93 13.86 -14.78 5.95
C ILE A 93 14.72 -15.20 7.16
N PRO A 94 14.13 -15.33 8.36
CA PRO A 94 14.86 -15.79 9.54
C PRO A 94 15.54 -17.15 9.30
N GLY A 95 16.84 -17.22 9.55
CA GLY A 95 17.63 -18.45 9.36
C GLY A 95 18.18 -18.66 7.95
N ALA A 96 17.87 -17.77 7.01
CA ALA A 96 18.49 -17.80 5.68
C ALA A 96 19.99 -17.48 5.75
N SER A 97 20.73 -17.94 4.73
CA SER A 97 22.16 -17.66 4.61
C SER A 97 22.40 -16.15 4.46
N PRO A 98 23.44 -15.57 5.08
CA PRO A 98 23.81 -14.17 4.87
C PRO A 98 24.07 -13.81 3.40
N ALA A 99 24.45 -14.78 2.56
CA ALA A 99 24.65 -14.57 1.13
C ALA A 99 23.32 -14.49 0.34
N GLN A 100 22.23 -15.04 0.88
CA GLN A 100 20.91 -15.08 0.25
C GLN A 100 19.83 -14.88 1.33
N PRO A 101 19.78 -13.70 1.99
CA PRO A 101 18.88 -13.47 3.12
C PRO A 101 17.40 -13.57 2.73
N ASN A 102 17.08 -13.41 1.45
CA ASN A 102 15.73 -13.37 0.92
C ASN A 102 15.30 -14.66 0.20
N LYS A 103 16.07 -15.74 0.33
CA LYS A 103 15.77 -17.02 -0.30
C LYS A 103 16.04 -18.18 0.64
N MET A 104 15.06 -19.06 0.84
CA MET A 104 15.20 -20.22 1.72
C MET A 104 14.21 -21.33 1.34
N THR A 105 14.65 -22.58 1.47
CA THR A 105 13.83 -23.77 1.28
C THR A 105 13.44 -24.37 2.62
N PHE A 106 12.18 -24.77 2.75
CA PHE A 106 11.62 -25.36 3.95
C PHE A 106 10.96 -26.70 3.60
N ALA A 107 11.09 -27.69 4.49
CA ALA A 107 10.36 -28.95 4.38
C ALA A 107 8.90 -28.75 4.76
N PHE A 108 7.99 -29.32 3.97
CA PHE A 108 6.57 -29.40 4.29
C PHE A 108 6.29 -30.76 4.95
N LEU A 109 6.00 -30.72 6.26
CA LEU A 109 5.84 -31.91 7.08
C LEU A 109 4.36 -32.28 7.27
N ASP A 110 4.06 -33.57 7.39
CA ASP A 110 2.77 -34.04 7.84
C ASP A 110 2.59 -33.74 9.34
N PRO A 111 1.50 -33.06 9.76
CA PRO A 111 1.30 -32.66 11.15
C PRO A 111 1.09 -33.83 12.12
N TYR A 112 0.86 -35.06 11.64
CA TYR A 112 0.61 -36.22 12.50
C TYR A 112 1.85 -37.09 12.75
N ASP A 113 2.78 -37.15 11.80
CA ASP A 113 3.94 -38.06 11.87
C ASP A 113 5.29 -37.44 11.50
N ASP A 114 5.34 -36.12 11.24
CA ASP A 114 6.54 -35.36 10.85
C ASP A 114 7.23 -35.87 9.57
N SER A 115 6.55 -36.67 8.75
CA SER A 115 7.09 -37.12 7.47
C SER A 115 7.15 -35.96 6.45
N VAL A 116 8.22 -35.90 5.66
CA VAL A 116 8.39 -34.89 4.61
C VAL A 116 7.48 -35.22 3.42
N GLN A 117 6.45 -34.41 3.21
CA GLN A 117 5.48 -34.54 2.12
C GLN A 117 5.91 -33.75 0.87
N GLY A 118 6.87 -32.85 1.03
CA GLY A 118 7.42 -32.00 -0.01
C GLY A 118 8.29 -30.90 0.58
N GLU A 119 8.57 -29.90 -0.22
CA GLU A 119 9.31 -28.71 0.18
C GLU A 119 8.77 -27.47 -0.53
N TYR A 120 8.95 -26.29 0.06
CA TYR A 120 8.71 -25.03 -0.62
C TYR A 120 9.93 -24.14 -0.54
N THR A 121 10.26 -23.48 -1.65
CA THR A 121 11.30 -22.46 -1.72
C THR A 121 10.65 -21.09 -1.78
N MET A 122 10.98 -20.23 -0.83
CA MET A 122 10.60 -18.82 -0.78
C MET A 122 11.68 -17.96 -1.43
N GLU A 123 11.26 -16.99 -2.21
CA GLU A 123 12.09 -15.92 -2.77
C GLU A 123 11.38 -14.58 -2.60
N ILE A 124 12.04 -13.63 -1.93
CA ILE A 124 11.46 -12.35 -1.52
C ILE A 124 12.15 -11.20 -2.24
N VAL A 125 11.36 -10.30 -2.80
CA VAL A 125 11.81 -8.98 -3.25
C VAL A 125 11.24 -7.94 -2.31
N ALA A 126 12.12 -7.21 -1.64
CA ALA A 126 11.75 -6.13 -0.74
C ALA A 126 11.16 -4.93 -1.50
N PRO A 127 10.30 -4.12 -0.85
CA PRO A 127 9.81 -2.87 -1.42
C PRO A 127 10.94 -1.91 -1.80
N THR A 128 10.69 -1.07 -2.78
CA THR A 128 11.59 -0.01 -3.27
C THR A 128 10.89 1.35 -3.20
N LYS A 129 11.60 2.45 -3.54
CA LYS A 129 10.97 3.78 -3.63
C LYS A 129 9.85 3.86 -4.68
N ASP A 130 9.84 2.98 -5.66
CA ASP A 130 8.87 2.99 -6.78
C ASP A 130 7.78 1.92 -6.63
N ASP A 131 8.01 0.92 -5.79
CA ASP A 131 7.08 -0.17 -5.51
C ASP A 131 7.00 -0.46 -4.00
N SER A 132 5.85 -0.15 -3.40
CA SER A 132 5.62 -0.33 -1.97
C SER A 132 5.33 -1.78 -1.55
N HIS A 133 5.19 -2.70 -2.50
CA HIS A 133 4.82 -4.08 -2.25
C HIS A 133 6.00 -4.98 -1.95
N ILE A 134 5.77 -6.01 -1.15
CA ILE A 134 6.67 -7.16 -1.04
C ILE A 134 6.25 -8.16 -2.10
N THR A 135 7.16 -8.54 -3.00
CA THR A 135 6.90 -9.64 -3.93
C THR A 135 7.41 -10.94 -3.34
N VAL A 136 6.53 -11.91 -3.23
CA VAL A 136 6.80 -13.22 -2.63
C VAL A 136 6.60 -14.28 -3.70
N THR A 137 7.68 -14.93 -4.12
CA THR A 137 7.63 -16.05 -5.07
C THR A 137 7.87 -17.36 -4.33
N LEU A 138 6.89 -18.26 -4.41
CA LEU A 138 6.88 -19.55 -3.73
C LEU A 138 6.87 -20.66 -4.75
N THR A 139 7.90 -21.52 -4.72
CA THR A 139 7.91 -22.76 -5.50
C THR A 139 7.70 -23.93 -4.57
N GLY A 140 6.50 -24.53 -4.62
CA GLY A 140 6.16 -25.75 -3.89
C GLY A 140 6.48 -26.99 -4.73
N THR A 141 7.18 -27.95 -4.15
CA THR A 141 7.55 -29.23 -4.74
C THR A 141 6.94 -30.36 -3.92
N SER A 142 6.11 -31.19 -4.54
CA SER A 142 5.61 -32.42 -3.94
C SER A 142 6.49 -33.59 -4.39
N HIS A 143 6.93 -34.43 -3.44
CA HIS A 143 7.72 -35.65 -3.71
C HIS A 143 6.87 -36.92 -3.69
N GLN A 144 5.58 -36.81 -3.37
CA GLN A 144 4.67 -37.93 -3.19
C GLN A 144 3.45 -37.74 -4.09
N PRO A 145 3.12 -38.69 -4.95
CA PRO A 145 3.81 -39.94 -5.33
C PRO A 145 4.94 -39.77 -6.38
N VAL A 146 5.07 -38.59 -6.98
CA VAL A 146 6.04 -38.26 -8.04
C VAL A 146 6.42 -36.79 -7.91
N ASP A 147 7.66 -36.44 -8.26
CA ASP A 147 8.11 -35.05 -8.24
C ASP A 147 7.25 -34.19 -9.18
N GLN A 148 6.56 -33.20 -8.61
CA GLN A 148 5.88 -32.12 -9.33
C GLN A 148 6.10 -30.82 -8.58
N SER A 149 6.31 -29.72 -9.32
CA SER A 149 6.45 -28.39 -8.74
C SER A 149 5.48 -27.39 -9.36
N ARG A 150 5.08 -26.39 -8.56
CA ARG A 150 4.27 -25.25 -8.98
C ARG A 150 4.77 -23.99 -8.29
N THR A 151 4.67 -22.87 -9.00
CA THR A 151 5.16 -21.58 -8.52
C THR A 151 4.02 -20.58 -8.44
N VAL A 152 3.91 -19.91 -7.29
CA VAL A 152 2.97 -18.83 -7.02
C VAL A 152 3.77 -17.57 -6.77
N THR A 153 3.33 -16.44 -7.34
CA THR A 153 3.81 -15.12 -6.98
C THR A 153 2.67 -14.33 -6.37
N ALA A 154 2.93 -13.68 -5.23
CA ALA A 154 1.97 -12.84 -4.54
C ALA A 154 2.60 -11.48 -4.19
N HIS A 155 1.77 -10.44 -4.22
CA HIS A 155 2.14 -9.12 -3.71
C HIS A 155 1.51 -8.93 -2.34
N LEU A 156 2.35 -8.68 -1.34
CA LEU A 156 1.92 -8.33 0.01
C LEU A 156 2.08 -6.83 0.21
N GLY A 157 1.12 -6.22 0.89
CA GLY A 157 1.20 -4.80 1.27
C GLY A 157 0.45 -4.52 2.54
N ARG A 158 0.71 -3.34 3.11
CA ARG A 158 -0.08 -2.75 4.18
C ARG A 158 -0.82 -1.55 3.62
N PRO A 159 -2.09 -1.33 3.99
CA PRO A 159 -2.73 -0.06 3.68
C PRO A 159 -1.92 1.10 4.28
N ALA A 160 -1.80 2.19 3.52
CA ALA A 160 -1.10 3.39 3.96
C ALA A 160 -2.08 4.41 4.56
N PHE A 161 -1.57 5.39 5.32
CA PHE A 161 -2.38 6.56 5.69
C PHE A 161 -2.94 7.28 4.45
N SER A 162 -2.23 7.18 3.32
CA SER A 162 -2.63 7.73 2.03
C SER A 162 -3.77 6.98 1.32
N GLU A 163 -4.31 5.91 1.91
CA GLU A 163 -5.52 5.26 1.43
C GLU A 163 -6.77 6.14 1.61
N TYR A 164 -6.75 7.06 2.58
CA TYR A 164 -7.89 7.90 2.92
C TYR A 164 -7.74 9.26 2.26
N VAL A 165 -8.81 9.74 1.60
CA VAL A 165 -8.87 11.16 1.21
C VAL A 165 -8.84 12.04 2.46
N MET A 166 -9.44 11.55 3.54
CA MET A 166 -9.44 12.19 4.85
C MET A 166 -9.42 11.17 5.98
N LEU A 167 -8.43 11.28 6.85
CA LEU A 167 -8.32 10.48 8.07
C LEU A 167 -8.08 11.42 9.26
N THR A 168 -8.89 11.28 10.31
CA THR A 168 -8.71 12.09 11.52
C THR A 168 -8.91 11.32 12.82
N ASN A 169 -8.26 11.76 13.90
CA ASN A 169 -8.52 11.23 15.23
C ASN A 169 -9.66 12.00 15.95
N ASP A 170 -10.16 13.10 15.38
CA ASP A 170 -11.15 14.00 15.97
C ASP A 170 -12.49 14.00 15.22
N GLU A 171 -13.50 14.68 15.74
CA GLU A 171 -14.77 14.84 15.03
C GLU A 171 -14.60 15.70 13.76
N VAL A 172 -15.27 15.34 12.67
CA VAL A 172 -15.21 16.12 11.43
C VAL A 172 -16.59 16.27 10.80
N ARG A 173 -16.85 17.46 10.25
CA ARG A 173 -18.05 17.74 9.45
C ARG A 173 -17.67 17.96 8.00
N ILE A 174 -18.14 17.08 7.14
CA ILE A 174 -17.94 17.15 5.69
C ILE A 174 -19.17 17.84 5.11
N GLY A 175 -19.12 19.18 5.16
CA GLY A 175 -20.12 20.09 4.61
C GLY A 175 -19.84 20.48 3.16
N GLY A 176 -20.77 21.18 2.54
CA GLY A 176 -20.61 21.71 1.18
C GLY A 176 -21.95 21.99 0.52
N PRO A 177 -21.96 22.51 -0.71
CA PRO A 177 -23.20 22.55 -1.48
C PRO A 177 -23.72 21.12 -1.72
N LEU A 178 -25.03 20.97 -1.92
CA LEU A 178 -25.71 19.66 -2.00
C LEU A 178 -25.19 18.75 -3.13
N ASP A 179 -24.49 19.32 -4.10
CA ASP A 179 -23.89 18.66 -5.26
C ASP A 179 -22.41 18.31 -5.07
N ARG A 180 -21.78 18.68 -3.94
CA ARG A 180 -20.37 18.34 -3.63
C ARG A 180 -20.15 16.84 -3.82
N LYS A 181 -19.15 16.47 -4.63
CA LYS A 181 -18.69 15.08 -4.76
C LYS A 181 -17.59 14.82 -3.74
N TRP A 182 -17.64 13.66 -3.10
CA TRP A 182 -16.67 13.24 -2.12
C TRP A 182 -16.11 11.89 -2.52
N TRP A 183 -14.88 11.91 -3.04
CA TRP A 183 -14.24 10.74 -3.61
C TRP A 183 -13.12 10.25 -2.70
N GLY A 184 -13.14 8.96 -2.38
CA GLY A 184 -12.13 8.30 -1.54
C GLY A 184 -12.60 7.96 -0.13
N LYS A 185 -11.89 7.01 0.49
CA LYS A 185 -12.19 6.51 1.84
C LYS A 185 -12.02 7.61 2.87
N THR A 186 -12.90 7.64 3.87
CA THR A 186 -12.81 8.60 4.97
C THR A 186 -12.97 7.92 6.31
N HIS A 187 -12.16 8.30 7.28
CA HIS A 187 -12.19 7.73 8.61
C HIS A 187 -12.06 8.79 9.71
N SER A 188 -12.79 8.59 10.80
CA SER A 188 -12.59 9.32 12.05
C SER A 188 -12.59 8.39 13.26
N ASN A 189 -11.61 8.53 14.15
CA ASN A 189 -11.64 7.81 15.43
C ASN A 189 -12.70 8.34 16.41
N THR A 190 -13.31 9.51 16.13
CA THR A 190 -14.25 10.18 17.04
C THR A 190 -15.65 10.28 16.45
N GLY A 191 -15.83 10.84 15.26
CA GLY A 191 -17.16 11.02 14.66
C GLY A 191 -17.17 11.79 13.34
N ILE A 192 -18.14 11.49 12.48
CA ILE A 192 -18.30 12.12 11.17
C ILE A 192 -19.74 12.62 10.99
N CYS A 193 -19.89 13.92 10.72
CA CYS A 193 -21.10 14.49 10.16
C CYS A 193 -20.96 14.61 8.64
N MET A 194 -21.71 13.79 7.89
CA MET A 194 -21.68 13.75 6.43
C MET A 194 -22.89 14.50 5.85
N GLU A 195 -22.63 15.57 5.10
CA GLU A 195 -23.64 16.41 4.47
C GLU A 195 -23.52 16.43 2.93
N THR A 196 -23.00 15.35 2.36
CA THR A 196 -23.14 15.06 0.95
C THR A 196 -23.59 13.62 0.72
N ARG A 197 -24.42 13.44 -0.31
CA ARG A 197 -24.89 12.13 -0.76
C ARG A 197 -24.06 11.56 -1.91
N ASN A 198 -23.23 12.39 -2.55
CA ASN A 198 -22.38 12.00 -3.69
C ASN A 198 -21.04 11.47 -3.19
N ILE A 199 -21.08 10.37 -2.44
CA ILE A 199 -19.90 9.66 -1.95
C ILE A 199 -19.58 8.47 -2.85
N SER A 200 -18.30 8.20 -3.10
CA SER A 200 -17.88 7.05 -3.93
C SER A 200 -17.28 5.89 -3.14
N ASP A 201 -17.00 6.06 -1.85
CA ASP A 201 -16.27 5.08 -1.05
C ASP A 201 -16.73 5.08 0.42
N ILE A 202 -16.14 4.19 1.21
CA ILE A 202 -16.44 3.92 2.61
C ILE A 202 -16.20 5.16 3.48
N ILE A 203 -17.19 5.47 4.30
CA ILE A 203 -17.12 6.47 5.36
C ILE A 203 -17.19 5.74 6.68
N SER A 204 -16.09 5.71 7.42
CA SER A 204 -15.95 4.86 8.59
C SER A 204 -15.70 5.65 9.87
N CYS A 205 -16.16 5.13 11.01
CA CYS A 205 -15.87 5.71 12.31
C CYS A 205 -15.58 4.64 13.35
N ALA A 206 -14.57 4.89 14.19
CA ALA A 206 -14.20 3.93 15.22
C ALA A 206 -15.28 3.77 16.31
N ARG A 207 -16.05 4.83 16.56
CA ARG A 207 -17.07 4.85 17.63
C ARG A 207 -18.44 4.47 17.10
N ALA A 208 -19.18 3.71 17.89
CA ALA A 208 -20.60 3.45 17.61
C ALA A 208 -21.42 4.73 17.80
N THR A 209 -21.10 5.51 18.84
CA THR A 209 -21.71 6.81 19.16
C THR A 209 -20.66 7.73 19.79
N TYR A 210 -20.84 9.04 19.64
CA TYR A 210 -19.98 10.04 20.26
C TYR A 210 -20.78 11.29 20.67
N ASN A 211 -20.31 11.97 21.71
CA ASN A 211 -20.86 13.26 22.12
C ASN A 211 -19.96 14.38 21.56
N GLY A 212 -20.37 14.94 20.42
CA GLY A 212 -19.63 15.96 19.69
C GLY A 212 -20.20 17.36 19.84
N SER A 213 -19.77 18.27 18.96
CA SER A 213 -20.29 19.65 18.89
C SER A 213 -21.81 19.73 18.67
N TYR A 214 -22.44 18.65 18.21
CA TYR A 214 -23.87 18.57 17.89
C TYR A 214 -24.64 17.60 18.80
N GLY A 215 -24.09 17.32 19.98
CA GLY A 215 -24.64 16.40 20.97
C GLY A 215 -24.33 14.93 20.68
N ASN A 216 -25.08 14.02 21.30
CA ASN A 216 -24.89 12.58 21.14
C ASN A 216 -25.39 12.11 19.77
N LYS A 217 -24.48 11.56 18.96
CA LYS A 217 -24.74 11.10 17.59
C LYS A 217 -24.11 9.73 17.33
N PRO A 218 -24.64 8.96 16.36
CA PRO A 218 -23.94 7.79 15.83
C PRO A 218 -22.56 8.18 15.25
N GLY A 219 -21.63 7.22 15.16
CA GLY A 219 -20.28 7.44 14.64
C GLY A 219 -20.25 8.15 13.28
N VAL A 220 -21.17 7.78 12.37
CA VAL A 220 -21.45 8.54 11.15
C VAL A 220 -22.92 8.92 11.11
N TRP A 221 -23.21 10.20 10.86
CA TRP A 221 -24.57 10.72 10.83
C TRP A 221 -24.71 11.88 9.83
N SER A 222 -25.94 12.29 9.52
CA SER A 222 -26.20 13.48 8.71
C SER A 222 -26.75 14.62 9.55
N GLY A 223 -26.16 15.81 9.40
CA GLY A 223 -26.62 17.07 10.00
C GLY A 223 -28.09 17.36 9.71
N TYR A 224 -28.52 17.04 8.50
CA TYR A 224 -29.83 17.37 7.98
C TYR A 224 -30.38 16.21 7.16
N GLU A 225 -31.52 15.69 7.59
CA GLU A 225 -32.15 14.52 6.97
C GLU A 225 -32.55 14.75 5.50
N TYR A 226 -32.82 15.99 5.10
CA TYR A 226 -33.10 16.31 3.70
C TYR A 226 -31.86 16.25 2.79
N ILE A 227 -30.64 16.29 3.37
CA ILE A 227 -29.38 16.24 2.62
C ILE A 227 -29.01 14.78 2.33
N VAL A 228 -28.95 13.96 3.37
CA VAL A 228 -28.74 12.50 3.24
C VAL A 228 -29.86 11.77 3.98
N PRO A 229 -31.00 11.49 3.34
CA PRO A 229 -32.08 10.72 3.97
C PRO A 229 -31.64 9.33 4.45
N VAL A 230 -32.29 8.78 5.48
CA VAL A 230 -32.06 7.42 6.00
C VAL A 230 -32.26 6.36 4.92
N SER A 231 -33.11 6.62 3.93
CA SER A 231 -33.37 5.72 2.80
C SER A 231 -32.40 5.91 1.63
N HIS A 232 -31.46 6.86 1.71
CA HIS A 232 -30.56 7.13 0.60
C HIS A 232 -29.50 6.01 0.48
N PRO A 233 -29.23 5.48 -0.73
CA PRO A 233 -28.29 4.36 -0.91
C PRO A 233 -26.89 4.62 -0.36
N SER A 234 -26.43 5.86 -0.36
CA SER A 234 -25.12 6.24 0.20
C SER A 234 -24.92 5.83 1.67
N ARG A 235 -26.01 5.67 2.44
CA ARG A 235 -25.93 5.19 3.83
C ARG A 235 -25.30 3.79 3.93
N SER A 236 -25.33 2.97 2.87
CA SER A 236 -24.69 1.64 2.85
C SER A 236 -23.16 1.70 2.89
N LEU A 237 -22.56 2.85 2.58
CA LEU A 237 -21.11 3.07 2.64
C LEU A 237 -20.66 3.52 4.04
N TRP A 238 -21.60 3.74 4.97
CA TRP A 238 -21.27 4.16 6.33
C TRP A 238 -20.99 2.95 7.21
N GLN A 239 -19.79 2.88 7.79
CA GLN A 239 -19.32 1.75 8.58
C GLN A 239 -18.88 2.20 9.98
N PHE A 240 -19.65 1.87 11.01
CA PHE A 240 -19.32 2.17 12.39
C PHE A 240 -20.08 1.25 13.36
N PRO A 241 -19.46 0.82 14.48
CA PRO A 241 -18.05 1.01 14.82
C PRO A 241 -17.11 0.13 13.97
N VAL A 242 -15.90 0.62 13.72
CA VAL A 242 -14.77 -0.14 13.17
C VAL A 242 -13.54 0.02 14.09
N PRO A 243 -12.43 -0.72 13.91
CA PRO A 243 -11.19 -0.44 14.66
C PRO A 243 -10.70 1.00 14.43
N ALA A 244 -10.12 1.60 15.47
CA ALA A 244 -9.48 2.92 15.38
C ALA A 244 -8.15 2.84 14.63
N VAL A 245 -7.80 3.90 13.91
CA VAL A 245 -6.47 4.07 13.31
C VAL A 245 -5.53 4.72 14.31
N ASP A 246 -4.42 4.07 14.63
CA ASP A 246 -3.45 4.57 15.61
C ASP A 246 -2.45 5.54 14.96
N PHE A 247 -2.54 6.84 15.27
CA PHE A 247 -1.56 7.85 14.84
C PHE A 247 -0.21 7.72 15.56
N GLY A 248 -0.16 6.98 16.68
CA GLY A 248 1.05 6.71 17.43
C GLY A 248 2.10 5.93 16.64
N THR A 249 1.68 5.13 15.64
CA THR A 249 2.57 4.34 14.77
C THR A 249 3.56 5.20 13.99
N VAL A 250 3.18 6.43 13.64
CA VAL A 250 4.04 7.38 12.93
C VAL A 250 5.30 7.74 13.74
N THR A 251 5.27 7.56 15.07
CA THR A 251 6.42 7.81 15.96
C THR A 251 7.62 6.94 15.58
N SER A 252 7.39 5.63 15.40
CA SER A 252 8.44 4.70 14.96
C SER A 252 8.87 4.97 13.52
N ASP A 253 7.96 5.46 12.66
CA ASP A 253 8.30 5.81 11.29
C ASP A 253 9.30 6.97 11.22
N PHE A 254 9.24 7.95 12.12
CA PHE A 254 10.24 9.04 12.12
C PHE A 254 11.66 8.54 12.40
N ALA A 255 11.84 7.57 13.29
CA ALA A 255 13.15 6.95 13.52
C ALA A 255 13.66 6.27 12.24
N ARG A 256 12.79 5.49 11.59
CA ARG A 256 13.09 4.81 10.32
C ARG A 256 13.41 5.79 9.18
N LEU A 257 12.62 6.84 9.02
CA LEU A 257 12.81 7.87 7.98
C LEU A 257 14.11 8.65 8.19
N ASN A 258 14.49 8.90 9.44
CA ASN A 258 15.79 9.51 9.77
C ASN A 258 16.97 8.61 9.39
N GLU A 259 16.85 7.29 9.56
CA GLU A 259 17.89 6.32 9.17
C GLU A 259 18.03 6.17 7.64
N LEU A 260 16.93 6.30 6.89
CA LEU A 260 16.89 6.29 5.43
C LEU A 260 17.41 7.60 4.81
N ALA A 261 17.29 8.72 5.53
CA ALA A 261 17.78 10.01 5.09
C ALA A 261 19.32 10.07 5.17
N GLN A 262 20.02 9.43 4.24
CA GLN A 262 21.47 9.40 4.17
C GLN A 262 22.01 10.33 3.08
N GLY A 263 23.06 11.09 3.41
CA GLY A 263 23.73 11.97 2.47
C GLY A 263 23.64 13.46 2.81
N THR A 264 24.40 14.27 2.08
CA THR A 264 24.40 15.73 2.23
C THR A 264 23.06 16.29 1.79
N ALA A 265 22.53 17.28 2.53
CA ALA A 265 21.25 17.92 2.22
C ALA A 265 19.99 17.02 2.34
N VAL A 266 20.13 15.79 2.84
CA VAL A 266 19.01 14.83 2.96
C VAL A 266 18.48 14.77 4.40
N ASN A 267 19.37 14.70 5.40
CA ASN A 267 19.02 14.79 6.82
C ASN A 267 19.40 16.17 7.35
N LEU A 268 18.42 17.07 7.39
CA LEU A 268 18.62 18.45 7.77
C LEU A 268 18.59 18.56 9.31
N PRO A 269 19.69 19.02 9.94
CA PRO A 269 19.77 19.16 11.39
C PRO A 269 18.96 20.37 11.87
N TYR A 270 18.95 20.63 13.16
CA TYR A 270 18.35 21.84 13.70
C TYR A 270 19.06 23.13 13.19
N SER A 271 18.28 24.09 12.68
CA SER A 271 18.78 25.23 11.88
C SER A 271 19.50 26.33 12.67
N THR A 272 19.42 26.34 14.01
CA THR A 272 20.08 27.35 14.87
C THR A 272 21.19 26.77 15.75
N GLY A 273 21.73 25.61 15.34
CA GLY A 273 22.60 24.76 16.15
C GLY A 273 24.12 24.88 15.94
N THR A 274 24.68 25.99 15.45
CA THR A 274 26.14 26.17 15.46
C THR A 274 26.62 26.86 16.76
N THR A 275 27.24 26.04 17.63
CA THR A 275 28.17 26.37 18.73
C THR A 275 27.88 27.61 19.60
N GLY A 276 27.30 27.37 20.79
CA GLY A 276 27.57 28.20 21.98
C GLY A 276 26.51 29.22 22.41
N PHE A 277 25.33 29.26 21.78
CA PHE A 277 24.27 30.20 22.17
C PHE A 277 23.18 29.52 23.02
N PRO A 278 22.66 30.18 24.08
CA PRO A 278 21.59 29.64 24.89
C PRO A 278 20.26 29.59 24.13
N LYS A 279 19.52 28.52 24.42
CA LYS A 279 18.12 28.19 24.06
C LYS A 279 17.24 29.43 23.76
N PRO A 280 16.80 29.63 22.51
CA PRO A 280 15.59 30.41 22.25
C PRO A 280 14.40 29.71 22.92
N SER A 281 13.55 30.47 23.60
CA SER A 281 12.31 29.96 24.19
C SER A 281 11.35 29.56 23.07
N ALA A 282 11.14 28.25 22.91
CA ALA A 282 10.50 27.62 21.76
C ALA A 282 11.32 27.80 20.47
N HIS A 283 11.39 26.77 19.63
CA HIS A 283 11.77 26.97 18.23
C HIS A 283 10.77 27.96 17.68
N GLY A 284 11.18 29.23 17.59
CA GLY A 284 10.31 30.31 17.18
C GLY A 284 9.73 29.90 15.86
N ASP A 285 8.40 29.87 15.75
CA ASP A 285 7.67 29.36 14.58
C ASP A 285 8.18 29.95 13.25
N THR A 286 9.04 30.98 13.31
CA THR A 286 9.67 31.73 12.23
C THR A 286 11.08 31.30 11.80
N LYS A 287 11.62 30.15 12.24
CA LYS A 287 12.96 29.64 11.83
C LYS A 287 12.91 28.16 11.50
N GLY A 288 13.82 27.72 10.63
CA GLY A 288 13.93 26.34 10.17
C GLY A 288 14.54 26.25 8.78
N TRP A 289 14.05 25.31 7.98
CA TRP A 289 14.52 25.07 6.61
C TRP A 289 13.48 25.45 5.59
N TYR A 290 13.91 25.92 4.43
CA TYR A 290 13.04 26.10 3.28
C TYR A 290 13.49 25.13 2.19
N ILE A 291 12.57 24.30 1.72
CA ILE A 291 12.77 23.32 0.65
C ILE A 291 11.93 23.75 -0.55
N GLN A 292 12.59 24.01 -1.67
CA GLN A 292 11.92 24.23 -2.94
C GLN A 292 12.09 22.99 -3.79
N LEU A 293 11.00 22.25 -4.02
CA LEU A 293 11.00 21.15 -4.97
C LEU A 293 10.99 21.70 -6.39
N LEU A 294 11.83 21.12 -7.24
CA LEU A 294 12.04 21.51 -8.62
C LEU A 294 11.66 20.37 -9.57
N PRO A 295 11.35 20.68 -10.85
CA PRO A 295 11.18 19.65 -11.87
C PRO A 295 12.41 18.75 -12.04
N ASN A 296 12.19 17.54 -12.59
CA ASN A 296 13.22 16.53 -12.86
C ASN A 296 13.94 16.01 -11.60
N GLU A 297 13.18 15.66 -10.56
CA GLU A 297 13.70 15.02 -9.33
C GLU A 297 14.81 15.83 -8.67
N LYS A 298 14.63 17.16 -8.57
CA LYS A 298 15.58 18.07 -7.93
C LYS A 298 14.94 18.91 -6.84
N TYR A 299 15.75 19.41 -5.92
CA TYR A 299 15.30 20.36 -4.89
C TYR A 299 16.40 21.33 -4.49
N GLN A 300 16.03 22.45 -3.87
CA GLN A 300 16.94 23.41 -3.27
C GLN A 300 16.63 23.62 -1.80
N ILE A 301 17.66 23.95 -1.03
CA ILE A 301 17.54 24.25 0.40
C ILE A 301 18.00 25.68 0.67
N ARG A 302 17.28 26.35 1.58
CA ARG A 302 17.69 27.62 2.20
C ARG A 302 17.40 27.57 3.70
N LEU A 303 18.04 28.43 4.46
CA LEU A 303 17.71 28.67 5.87
C LEU A 303 16.56 29.69 5.95
N VAL A 304 15.57 29.43 6.79
CA VAL A 304 14.54 30.42 7.14
C VAL A 304 15.06 31.28 8.27
N THR A 305 15.22 32.58 8.01
CA THR A 305 15.75 33.55 8.98
C THR A 305 14.65 34.37 9.65
N GLY A 306 13.45 34.37 9.09
CA GLY A 306 12.27 34.99 9.68
C GLY A 306 11.02 34.70 8.88
N GLU A 307 9.90 34.71 9.59
CA GLU A 307 8.54 34.63 9.08
C GLU A 307 7.73 35.67 9.83
N TYR A 308 6.82 36.30 9.15
CA TYR A 308 5.86 37.20 9.74
C TYR A 308 4.50 36.88 9.15
N GLU A 309 3.47 36.78 9.98
CA GLU A 309 2.08 36.64 9.54
C GLU A 309 1.24 37.81 10.04
N ALA A 310 0.41 38.36 9.17
CA ALA A 310 -0.48 39.48 9.51
C ALA A 310 -1.95 39.09 9.31
N TRP A 311 -2.66 38.89 10.42
CA TRP A 311 -4.01 38.32 10.43
C TRP A 311 -5.15 39.36 10.37
N ASN A 312 -4.84 40.66 10.38
CA ASN A 312 -5.85 41.70 10.53
C ASN A 312 -5.82 42.64 9.32
N HIS A 313 -6.86 42.57 8.48
CA HIS A 313 -6.94 43.32 7.24
C HIS A 313 -8.21 44.18 7.18
N LYS A 314 -8.18 45.34 7.83
CA LYS A 314 -9.22 46.37 7.60
C LYS A 314 -9.24 46.90 6.15
N ASP A 315 -8.19 46.65 5.35
CA ASP A 315 -7.99 47.30 4.04
C ASP A 315 -7.62 46.34 2.88
N GLY A 316 -8.31 45.20 2.77
CA GLY A 316 -8.50 44.39 1.55
C GLY A 316 -7.35 43.96 0.60
N ASN A 317 -6.08 44.39 0.72
CA ASN A 317 -5.12 44.31 -0.41
C ASN A 317 -3.62 44.17 -0.07
N LYS A 318 -3.19 43.86 1.15
CA LYS A 318 -1.78 43.54 1.45
C LYS A 318 -1.66 42.09 1.89
N VAL A 319 -0.83 41.35 1.17
CA VAL A 319 -0.42 39.98 1.50
C VAL A 319 -0.09 39.92 3.00
N GLY A 320 -0.79 39.03 3.70
CA GLY A 320 -0.71 38.93 5.14
C GLY A 320 0.55 38.19 5.56
N GLY A 321 1.65 38.91 5.68
CA GLY A 321 2.92 38.35 6.12
C GLY A 321 4.00 38.25 5.03
N TYR A 322 5.16 37.70 5.40
CA TYR A 322 6.26 37.37 4.50
C TYR A 322 7.16 36.30 5.11
N LEU A 323 7.89 35.58 4.25
CA LEU A 323 8.95 34.65 4.60
C LEU A 323 10.30 35.25 4.18
N THR A 324 11.35 35.08 4.98
CA THR A 324 12.72 35.47 4.64
C THR A 324 13.62 34.25 4.69
N THR A 325 14.34 34.01 3.59
CA THR A 325 15.25 32.86 3.45
C THR A 325 16.63 33.31 3.00
N THR A 326 17.68 32.57 3.36
CA THR A 326 19.05 32.82 2.91
C THR A 326 19.81 31.54 2.59
N THR A 327 20.80 31.64 1.72
CA THR A 327 21.82 30.59 1.52
C THR A 327 23.05 30.80 2.40
N ASP A 328 23.19 31.97 3.02
CA ASP A 328 24.29 32.29 3.91
C ASP A 328 24.19 31.45 5.19
N GLY A 329 25.27 30.78 5.57
CA GLY A 329 25.30 29.86 6.72
C GLY A 329 24.99 28.40 6.40
N LEU A 330 24.60 28.05 5.16
CA LEU A 330 24.43 26.63 4.78
C LEU A 330 25.74 25.83 4.94
N ALA A 331 26.88 26.47 4.68
CA ALA A 331 28.20 25.83 4.79
C ALA A 331 28.52 25.37 6.23
N ASP A 332 27.93 26.00 7.25
CA ASP A 332 28.08 25.60 8.65
C ASP A 332 27.45 24.21 8.92
N PHE A 333 26.54 23.79 8.05
CA PHE A 333 25.88 22.48 8.06
C PHE A 333 26.47 21.53 7.01
N GLY A 334 27.57 21.91 6.34
CA GLY A 334 28.15 21.12 5.25
C GLY A 334 27.30 21.12 3.97
N ILE A 335 26.36 22.06 3.83
CA ILE A 335 25.46 22.19 2.68
C ILE A 335 25.95 23.33 1.79
N SER A 336 25.97 23.13 0.48
CA SER A 336 26.31 24.14 -0.51
C SER A 336 25.04 24.75 -1.10
N ALA A 337 25.09 26.02 -1.52
CA ALA A 337 24.01 26.59 -2.30
C ALA A 337 23.93 25.88 -3.67
N GLY A 338 22.72 25.49 -4.09
CA GLY A 338 22.51 24.80 -5.36
C GLY A 338 21.32 23.87 -5.33
N ALA A 339 21.10 23.18 -6.46
CA ALA A 339 20.12 22.12 -6.56
C ALA A 339 20.74 20.75 -6.26
N TYR A 340 19.99 19.93 -5.56
CA TYR A 340 20.29 18.55 -5.20
C TYR A 340 19.35 17.61 -5.94
N ASP A 341 19.82 16.44 -6.31
CA ASP A 341 18.97 15.35 -6.83
C ASP A 341 18.20 14.72 -5.68
N TYR A 342 17.00 14.20 -5.95
CA TYR A 342 16.23 13.45 -4.97
C TYR A 342 17.09 12.28 -4.43
N PRO A 343 17.04 12.03 -3.11
CA PRO A 343 17.80 10.94 -2.51
C PRO A 343 17.35 9.58 -3.08
N ASP A 344 18.25 8.59 -3.10
CA ASP A 344 17.99 7.26 -3.65
C ASP A 344 16.81 6.56 -2.97
N ASP A 345 16.67 6.70 -1.65
CA ASP A 345 15.53 6.19 -0.88
C ASP A 345 14.27 7.07 -0.99
N GLY A 346 14.36 8.23 -1.64
CA GLY A 346 13.24 9.16 -1.81
C GLY A 346 12.76 9.81 -0.51
N VAL A 347 13.61 9.90 0.54
CA VAL A 347 13.27 10.48 1.84
C VAL A 347 14.18 11.65 2.19
N ILE A 348 13.59 12.81 2.50
CA ILE A 348 14.26 13.92 3.19
C ILE A 348 13.73 13.98 4.62
N TYR A 349 14.63 14.04 5.61
CA TYR A 349 14.27 14.16 7.01
C TYR A 349 14.74 15.50 7.56
N VAL A 350 13.86 16.22 8.25
CA VAL A 350 14.12 17.56 8.79
C VAL A 350 13.90 17.55 10.30
N ASN A 351 14.95 17.85 11.05
CA ASN A 351 14.95 17.91 12.51
C ASN A 351 14.41 19.24 13.08
N ASP A 352 13.76 20.04 12.25
CA ASP A 352 13.27 21.39 12.54
C ASP A 352 11.99 21.66 11.72
N ASN A 353 11.38 22.84 11.90
CA ASN A 353 10.30 23.29 11.04
C ASN A 353 10.78 23.43 9.59
N VAL A 354 9.88 23.17 8.63
CA VAL A 354 10.21 23.27 7.20
C VAL A 354 9.12 23.98 6.41
N TRP A 355 9.52 24.91 5.54
CA TRP A 355 8.66 25.58 4.58
C TRP A 355 8.86 24.98 3.20
N ILE A 356 7.78 24.64 2.51
CA ILE A 356 7.85 23.89 1.25
C ILE A 356 6.93 24.43 0.17
N GLU A 357 7.43 24.38 -1.07
CA GLU A 357 6.69 24.61 -2.31
C GLU A 357 7.37 23.89 -3.48
N GLY A 358 6.69 23.78 -4.61
CA GLY A 358 7.26 23.27 -5.86
C GLY A 358 6.20 22.97 -6.92
N THR A 359 6.47 23.33 -8.17
CA THR A 359 5.52 23.12 -9.26
C THR A 359 6.11 22.25 -10.35
N ASN A 360 5.25 21.53 -11.07
CA ASN A 360 5.66 20.64 -12.16
C ASN A 360 6.67 19.57 -11.69
N LEU A 361 6.33 18.92 -10.58
CA LEU A 361 7.19 17.95 -9.88
C LEU A 361 7.22 16.61 -10.60
N HIS A 362 8.38 15.94 -10.55
CA HIS A 362 8.61 14.64 -11.17
C HIS A 362 9.15 13.68 -10.13
N GLY A 363 8.87 12.38 -10.32
CA GLY A 363 9.34 11.34 -9.42
C GLY A 363 8.67 11.38 -8.05
N ARG A 364 9.22 10.62 -7.11
CA ARG A 364 8.57 10.29 -5.86
C ARG A 364 9.44 10.70 -4.68
N ILE A 365 8.86 11.42 -3.72
CA ILE A 365 9.60 11.92 -2.56
C ILE A 365 8.71 12.01 -1.31
N THR A 366 9.29 11.70 -0.16
CA THR A 366 8.69 11.89 1.17
C THR A 366 9.55 12.83 1.98
N ILE A 367 8.92 13.81 2.61
CA ILE A 367 9.57 14.81 3.45
C ILE A 367 8.95 14.73 4.83
N ALA A 368 9.79 14.35 5.80
CA ALA A 368 9.38 14.19 7.17
C ALA A 368 10.00 15.28 8.05
N SER A 369 9.20 15.94 8.87
CA SER A 369 9.66 16.91 9.87
C SER A 369 9.32 16.43 11.26
N SER A 370 10.36 16.20 12.07
CA SER A 370 10.20 15.78 13.46
C SER A 370 11.42 16.15 14.31
N GLY A 371 11.17 16.83 15.41
CA GLY A 371 12.19 17.13 16.42
C GLY A 371 12.43 16.01 17.43
N GLN A 372 11.68 14.91 17.39
CA GLN A 372 11.71 13.92 18.47
C GLN A 372 13.05 13.22 18.71
N LEU A 373 13.87 13.10 17.66
CA LEU A 373 15.19 12.45 17.71
C LEU A 373 16.31 13.42 18.08
N ASN A 374 15.98 14.70 18.29
CA ASN A 374 16.95 15.71 18.66
C ASN A 374 17.51 15.48 20.07
N PRO A 375 18.69 16.05 20.36
CA PRO A 375 19.23 16.05 21.71
C PRO A 375 18.26 16.64 22.75
N SER A 376 18.44 16.23 24.01
CA SER A 376 17.63 16.72 25.13
C SER A 376 17.58 18.26 25.16
N GLY A 377 16.36 18.80 25.26
CA GLY A 377 16.09 20.24 25.21
C GLY A 377 15.64 20.76 23.83
N TYR A 378 15.76 19.94 22.77
CA TYR A 378 15.44 20.29 21.38
C TYR A 378 14.36 19.38 20.77
N THR A 379 13.62 18.65 21.61
CA THR A 379 12.64 17.63 21.18
C THR A 379 11.23 18.17 20.93
N GLN A 380 11.10 19.47 20.70
CA GLN A 380 9.78 20.06 20.43
C GLN A 380 9.24 19.57 19.09
N SER A 381 7.94 19.30 19.03
CA SER A 381 7.31 18.85 17.79
C SER A 381 7.31 19.93 16.73
N THR A 382 7.78 19.57 15.53
CA THR A 382 7.98 20.47 14.39
C THR A 382 6.82 20.35 13.39
N SER A 383 6.65 21.39 12.57
CA SER A 383 5.59 21.51 11.56
C SER A 383 6.17 21.61 10.16
N ILE A 384 5.35 21.24 9.16
CA ILE A 384 5.60 21.54 7.76
C ILE A 384 4.66 22.69 7.35
N HIS A 385 5.21 23.75 6.80
CA HIS A 385 4.50 24.92 6.30
C HIS A 385 4.47 24.86 4.76
N VAL A 386 3.31 24.59 4.17
CA VAL A 386 3.13 24.60 2.72
C VAL A 386 2.91 26.04 2.28
N VAL A 387 3.96 26.65 1.73
CA VAL A 387 3.96 28.10 1.41
C VAL A 387 3.48 28.42 0.03
N GLY A 388 3.48 27.47 -0.89
CA GLY A 388 3.10 27.69 -2.28
C GLY A 388 2.50 26.42 -2.89
N ASP A 389 2.25 26.47 -4.19
CA ASP A 389 1.73 25.32 -4.91
C ASP A 389 2.66 24.11 -4.77
N LEU A 390 2.08 22.93 -4.65
CA LEU A 390 2.72 21.62 -4.80
C LEU A 390 1.99 20.89 -5.92
N THR A 391 2.54 20.88 -7.14
CA THR A 391 1.82 20.31 -8.30
C THR A 391 2.62 19.25 -9.03
N TYR A 392 1.97 18.14 -9.35
CA TYR A 392 2.57 17.06 -10.15
C TYR A 392 2.69 17.48 -11.60
N SER A 393 3.71 16.97 -12.29
CA SER A 393 3.79 17.09 -13.75
C SER A 393 2.69 16.29 -14.43
N GLU A 394 2.36 15.11 -13.89
CA GLU A 394 1.32 14.19 -14.36
C GLU A 394 0.61 13.54 -13.17
N LYS A 395 -0.72 13.31 -13.29
CA LYS A 395 -1.56 12.65 -12.27
C LYS A 395 -1.84 11.19 -12.65
N ASP A 396 -0.79 10.45 -13.02
CA ASP A 396 -0.84 9.07 -13.52
C ASP A 396 -0.14 8.04 -12.60
N GLY A 397 0.25 8.46 -11.40
CA GLY A 397 0.93 7.63 -10.40
C GLY A 397 2.47 7.60 -10.52
N THR A 398 3.05 8.26 -11.53
CA THR A 398 4.52 8.38 -11.65
C THR A 398 5.12 9.41 -10.69
N VAL A 399 4.31 10.36 -10.22
CA VAL A 399 4.70 11.42 -9.28
C VAL A 399 3.98 11.21 -7.95
N ALA A 400 4.71 11.33 -6.84
CA ALA A 400 4.11 11.25 -5.51
C ALA A 400 4.90 12.10 -4.51
N VAL A 401 4.22 13.01 -3.81
CA VAL A 401 4.80 13.82 -2.73
C VAL A 401 4.15 13.45 -1.41
N GLY A 402 4.96 12.98 -0.46
CA GLY A 402 4.56 12.68 0.91
C GLY A 402 5.05 13.74 1.88
N LEU A 403 4.17 14.28 2.72
CA LEU A 403 4.52 15.21 3.80
C LEU A 403 4.14 14.59 5.14
N ILE A 404 5.09 14.48 6.07
CA ILE A 404 4.86 13.87 7.39
C ILE A 404 5.37 14.83 8.46
N ALA A 405 4.46 15.52 9.14
CA ALA A 405 4.79 16.42 10.23
C ALA A 405 4.48 15.81 11.59
N GLN A 406 5.40 15.97 12.55
CA GLN A 406 5.16 15.57 13.93
C GLN A 406 4.03 16.38 14.57
N LYS A 407 3.93 17.68 14.25
CA LYS A 407 2.92 18.59 14.77
C LYS A 407 1.87 18.91 13.70
N ASN A 408 2.06 19.97 12.92
CA ASN A 408 1.05 20.47 11.98
C ASN A 408 1.52 20.40 10.53
N ILE A 409 0.54 20.29 9.62
CA ILE A 409 0.68 20.73 8.24
C ILE A 409 -0.03 22.09 8.16
N GLU A 410 0.71 23.15 7.93
CA GLU A 410 0.20 24.52 8.01
C GLU A 410 0.28 25.20 6.66
N ILE A 411 -0.78 25.91 6.27
CA ILE A 411 -0.78 26.83 5.13
C ILE A 411 -0.79 28.25 5.70
N PRO A 412 0.34 28.97 5.71
CA PRO A 412 0.43 30.32 6.28
C PRO A 412 -0.54 31.31 5.63
N VAL A 413 -0.83 32.43 6.30
CA VAL A 413 -1.74 33.48 5.80
C VAL A 413 -1.22 34.14 4.52
N TYR A 414 0.10 34.23 4.35
CA TYR A 414 0.71 34.80 3.14
C TYR A 414 0.79 33.79 1.98
N ALA A 415 0.49 32.51 2.21
CA ALA A 415 0.52 31.49 1.17
C ALA A 415 -0.68 31.65 0.22
N PRO A 416 -0.51 31.57 -1.12
CA PRO A 416 0.72 31.17 -1.80
C PRO A 416 1.77 32.30 -1.86
N TYR A 417 2.95 32.00 -1.32
CA TYR A 417 4.09 32.89 -1.16
C TYR A 417 4.61 33.35 -2.53
N MET A 418 4.92 34.64 -2.65
CA MET A 418 5.40 35.27 -3.88
C MET A 418 4.49 35.12 -5.11
N LYS A 419 3.29 34.53 -4.99
CA LYS A 419 2.30 34.49 -6.07
C LYS A 419 1.73 35.90 -6.25
N GLY A 420 1.96 36.49 -7.41
CA GLY A 420 1.44 37.83 -7.73
C GLY A 420 -0.08 37.80 -7.95
N GLY A 421 -0.74 38.95 -7.78
CA GLY A 421 -2.18 39.10 -8.04
C GLY A 421 -2.94 39.67 -6.85
N GLN A 422 -4.27 39.73 -6.98
CA GLN A 422 -5.15 40.07 -5.86
C GLN A 422 -5.39 38.84 -5.01
N ILE A 423 -5.21 38.95 -3.68
CA ILE A 423 -5.31 37.81 -2.76
C ILE A 423 -6.65 37.09 -2.85
N SER A 424 -7.75 37.83 -3.05
CA SER A 424 -9.11 37.30 -3.16
C SER A 424 -9.36 36.46 -4.42
N THR A 425 -8.43 36.44 -5.36
CA THR A 425 -8.50 35.63 -6.59
C THR A 425 -7.33 34.65 -6.68
N MET A 426 -6.61 34.42 -5.56
CA MET A 426 -5.48 33.49 -5.55
C MET A 426 -5.97 32.09 -5.27
N ASP A 427 -5.68 31.21 -6.23
CA ASP A 427 -5.82 29.77 -6.06
C ASP A 427 -4.52 29.16 -5.55
N MET A 428 -4.62 28.03 -4.86
CA MET A 428 -3.51 27.20 -4.45
C MET A 428 -3.83 25.72 -4.68
N GLU A 429 -2.86 24.97 -5.17
CA GLU A 429 -3.01 23.53 -5.40
C GLU A 429 -1.92 22.75 -4.63
N ILE A 430 -2.35 21.69 -3.95
CA ILE A 430 -1.47 20.79 -3.19
C ILE A 430 -1.78 19.35 -3.62
N ASP A 431 -0.91 18.81 -4.46
CA ASP A 431 -0.86 17.42 -4.88
C ASP A 431 0.06 16.66 -3.92
N GLY A 432 -0.50 15.75 -3.11
CA GLY A 432 0.27 15.08 -2.07
C GLY A 432 -0.52 14.25 -1.07
N ALA A 433 0.19 13.32 -0.43
CA ALA A 433 -0.28 12.66 0.78
C ALA A 433 0.33 13.36 2.00
N MET A 434 -0.50 13.79 2.95
CA MET A 434 -0.07 14.58 4.10
C MET A 434 -0.49 13.91 5.42
N ILE A 435 0.41 13.89 6.40
CA ILE A 435 0.16 13.43 7.78
C ILE A 435 0.57 14.52 8.77
N ALA A 436 -0.35 14.92 9.64
CA ALA A 436 -0.08 15.65 10.86
C ALA A 436 -0.26 14.71 12.06
N GLN A 437 0.84 14.17 12.60
CA GLN A 437 0.79 13.10 13.60
C GLN A 437 0.04 13.50 14.89
N ASN A 438 0.36 14.67 15.43
CA ASN A 438 -0.20 15.15 16.72
C ASN A 438 -1.02 16.43 16.57
N GLY A 439 -1.08 17.00 15.37
CA GLY A 439 -1.72 18.27 15.08
C GLY A 439 -2.75 18.17 13.96
N LYS A 440 -2.82 19.20 13.14
CA LYS A 440 -3.82 19.32 12.07
C LYS A 440 -3.24 19.84 10.77
N GLU A 441 -3.94 19.53 9.69
CA GLU A 441 -3.85 20.27 8.43
C GLU A 441 -4.75 21.50 8.53
N TYR A 442 -4.19 22.71 8.44
CA TYR A 442 -5.00 23.91 8.56
C TYR A 442 -4.39 25.10 7.83
N CYS A 443 -5.27 26.05 7.54
CA CYS A 443 -4.85 27.36 7.08
C CYS A 443 -4.77 28.34 8.26
N SER A 444 -3.60 28.96 8.44
CA SER A 444 -3.39 30.00 9.45
C SER A 444 -4.34 31.18 9.18
N GLY A 445 -4.81 31.82 10.25
CA GLY A 445 -5.79 32.92 10.20
C GLY A 445 -7.18 32.55 9.68
N ALA A 446 -7.45 31.29 9.34
CA ALA A 446 -8.75 30.89 8.80
C ALA A 446 -9.89 31.07 9.81
N ASP A 447 -9.62 31.10 11.10
CA ASP A 447 -10.59 31.30 12.19
C ASP A 447 -10.65 32.77 12.66
N VAL A 448 -9.89 33.65 11.99
CA VAL A 448 -9.83 35.08 12.27
C VAL A 448 -10.74 35.84 11.31
N MET A 449 -11.62 36.67 11.86
CA MET A 449 -12.46 37.56 11.06
C MET A 449 -11.61 38.64 10.39
N TRP A 450 -11.88 38.93 9.13
CA TRP A 450 -11.15 39.91 8.31
C TRP A 450 -9.66 39.59 8.12
N ALA A 451 -9.29 38.32 8.31
CA ALA A 451 -8.03 37.81 7.82
C ALA A 451 -8.04 37.67 6.28
N PRO A 452 -6.86 37.62 5.64
CA PRO A 452 -6.78 37.47 4.20
C PRO A 452 -7.53 36.23 3.67
N ARG A 453 -8.36 36.48 2.65
CA ARG A 453 -9.21 35.48 2.00
C ARG A 453 -8.70 35.24 0.59
N ARG A 454 -8.53 33.96 0.25
CA ARG A 454 -8.10 33.41 -1.03
C ARG A 454 -9.27 32.74 -1.74
N ASP A 455 -9.13 32.47 -3.02
CA ASP A 455 -10.21 31.91 -3.83
C ASP A 455 -10.33 30.41 -3.57
N CYS A 456 -9.59 29.55 -4.29
CA CYS A 456 -9.71 28.10 -4.18
C CYS A 456 -8.45 27.43 -3.61
N LEU A 457 -8.64 26.46 -2.71
CA LEU A 457 -7.62 25.46 -2.36
C LEU A 457 -8.02 24.09 -2.90
N THR A 458 -7.25 23.59 -3.86
CA THR A 458 -7.39 22.23 -4.39
C THR A 458 -6.38 21.32 -3.72
N ILE A 459 -6.85 20.23 -3.12
CA ILE A 459 -5.97 19.16 -2.64
C ILE A 459 -6.26 17.91 -3.46
N PHE A 460 -5.23 17.41 -4.15
CA PHE A 460 -5.26 16.15 -4.87
C PHE A 460 -4.38 15.14 -4.13
N GLY A 461 -4.99 14.16 -3.47
CA GLY A 461 -4.28 13.16 -2.68
C GLY A 461 -4.97 12.84 -1.36
N SER A 462 -4.23 12.91 -0.25
CA SER A 462 -4.68 12.42 1.06
C SER A 462 -4.37 13.41 2.18
N VAL A 463 -5.33 13.63 3.08
CA VAL A 463 -5.13 14.45 4.29
C VAL A 463 -5.40 13.64 5.56
N SER A 464 -4.33 13.32 6.28
CA SER A 464 -4.38 12.66 7.59
C SER A 464 -3.98 13.62 8.69
N SER A 465 -4.81 13.78 9.72
CA SER A 465 -4.55 14.73 10.81
C SER A 465 -5.15 14.29 12.14
N TYR A 466 -4.38 14.39 13.22
CA TYR A 466 -4.87 14.03 14.55
C TYR A 466 -6.09 14.86 14.97
N HIS A 467 -6.03 16.18 14.77
CA HIS A 467 -7.14 17.10 15.01
C HIS A 467 -7.90 17.42 13.73
N THR A 468 -9.14 17.90 13.86
CA THR A 468 -9.99 18.27 12.72
C THR A 468 -9.27 19.26 11.79
N PRO A 469 -9.14 18.94 10.48
CA PRO A 469 -8.55 19.85 9.53
C PRO A 469 -9.47 21.06 9.28
N TYR A 470 -8.89 22.22 8.99
CA TYR A 470 -9.66 23.46 8.88
C TYR A 470 -9.01 24.50 7.96
N ARG A 471 -9.73 24.87 6.89
CA ARG A 471 -9.20 25.71 5.80
C ARG A 471 -9.92 27.05 5.65
N THR A 472 -11.13 27.16 6.20
CA THR A 472 -11.95 28.38 6.26
C THR A 472 -13.17 28.16 7.15
N ARG A 473 -13.84 29.25 7.55
CA ARG A 473 -15.17 29.25 8.18
C ARG A 473 -16.13 30.14 7.41
N THR A 474 -17.41 29.82 7.53
CA THR A 474 -18.49 30.58 6.92
C THR A 474 -18.47 32.06 7.37
N GLY A 475 -18.54 32.99 6.42
CA GLY A 475 -18.59 34.43 6.66
C GLY A 475 -17.32 35.15 6.22
N ASN A 476 -17.01 36.29 6.83
CA ASN A 476 -15.84 37.12 6.52
C ASN A 476 -14.58 36.63 7.26
N TYR A 477 -14.34 35.32 7.25
CA TYR A 477 -13.16 34.71 7.86
C TYR A 477 -12.05 34.53 6.81
N GLY A 478 -10.80 34.43 7.27
CA GLY A 478 -9.66 34.16 6.40
C GLY A 478 -9.66 32.74 5.83
N GLY A 479 -8.57 32.41 5.14
CA GLY A 479 -8.38 31.11 4.50
C GLY A 479 -8.82 31.10 3.05
N PHE A 480 -9.35 29.98 2.56
CA PHE A 480 -9.81 29.81 1.18
C PHE A 480 -11.34 29.76 1.12
N GLU A 481 -11.95 30.60 0.28
CA GLU A 481 -13.40 30.65 0.11
C GLU A 481 -13.96 29.34 -0.44
N ASN A 482 -13.25 28.78 -1.42
CA ASN A 482 -13.58 27.55 -2.11
C ASN A 482 -12.55 26.47 -1.80
N GLY A 483 -12.96 25.21 -1.94
CA GLY A 483 -12.00 24.11 -1.82
C GLY A 483 -12.49 22.80 -2.41
N ALA A 484 -11.56 22.09 -3.02
CA ALA A 484 -11.74 20.76 -3.58
C ALA A 484 -10.82 19.76 -2.87
N ASN A 485 -11.35 18.58 -2.57
CA ASN A 485 -10.55 17.42 -2.19
C ASN A 485 -10.82 16.35 -3.23
N GLU A 486 -9.79 15.98 -3.95
CA GLU A 486 -9.82 14.92 -4.94
C GLU A 486 -8.84 13.84 -4.48
N TYR A 487 -9.32 12.59 -4.40
CA TYR A 487 -8.43 11.50 -4.02
C TYR A 487 -7.56 11.08 -5.21
N ASP A 488 -6.26 10.99 -4.99
CA ASP A 488 -5.35 10.34 -5.93
C ASP A 488 -5.44 8.82 -5.74
N ALA A 489 -6.09 8.14 -6.69
CA ALA A 489 -6.30 6.70 -6.65
C ALA A 489 -4.99 5.88 -6.70
N PHE A 490 -3.89 6.46 -7.20
CA PHE A 490 -2.61 5.76 -7.25
C PHE A 490 -1.99 5.61 -5.86
N LEU A 491 -2.34 6.48 -4.90
CA LEU A 491 -1.86 6.40 -3.52
C LEU A 491 -2.35 5.16 -2.75
N LEU A 492 -3.35 4.44 -3.28
CA LEU A 492 -3.86 3.20 -2.71
C LEU A 492 -2.86 2.04 -2.81
N HIS A 493 -2.19 1.95 -3.96
CA HIS A 493 -1.23 0.87 -4.27
C HIS A 493 0.21 1.36 -4.33
N ASN A 494 0.40 2.66 -4.52
CA ASN A 494 1.71 3.27 -4.56
C ASN A 494 1.72 4.56 -3.72
N PRO A 495 1.71 4.45 -2.38
CA PRO A 495 1.91 5.59 -1.49
C PRO A 495 3.30 6.20 -1.70
N PRO A 496 3.56 7.46 -1.29
CA PRO A 496 4.89 8.07 -1.39
C PRO A 496 5.97 7.17 -0.75
N PRO A 497 7.25 7.31 -1.15
CA PRO A 497 8.32 6.43 -0.67
C PRO A 497 8.32 6.36 0.85
N HIS A 498 8.28 5.15 1.41
CA HIS A 498 8.34 4.95 2.86
C HIS A 498 7.23 5.63 3.68
N PHE A 499 6.08 5.97 3.08
CA PHE A 499 4.98 6.61 3.79
C PHE A 499 4.41 5.70 4.91
N PRO A 500 3.98 6.26 6.06
CA PRO A 500 3.44 5.50 7.17
C PRO A 500 2.28 4.59 6.76
N THR A 501 2.28 3.39 7.34
CA THR A 501 1.27 2.34 7.08
C THR A 501 0.40 2.08 8.29
N ILE A 502 -0.76 1.49 8.04
CA ILE A 502 -1.75 1.11 9.05
C ILE A 502 -2.09 -0.37 8.93
N GLY A 503 -2.46 -0.99 10.06
CA GLY A 503 -2.88 -2.38 10.08
C GLY A 503 -1.74 -3.37 9.82
N THR A 504 -2.09 -4.52 9.26
CA THR A 504 -1.19 -5.67 9.06
C THR A 504 -1.00 -5.95 7.57
N TYR A 505 0.04 -6.71 7.24
CA TYR A 505 0.24 -7.18 5.87
C TYR A 505 -0.91 -8.06 5.41
N GLN A 506 -1.31 -7.87 4.17
CA GLN A 506 -2.35 -8.63 3.49
C GLN A 506 -1.90 -9.01 2.07
N ILE A 507 -2.44 -10.10 1.55
CA ILE A 507 -2.27 -10.50 0.16
C ILE A 507 -3.15 -9.57 -0.68
N LEU A 508 -2.54 -8.76 -1.53
CA LEU A 508 -3.25 -7.84 -2.42
C LEU A 508 -3.72 -8.58 -3.67
N ASP A 509 -2.81 -9.34 -4.26
CA ASP A 509 -3.08 -10.27 -5.34
C ASP A 509 -2.11 -11.45 -5.27
N TRP A 510 -2.50 -12.53 -5.92
CA TRP A 510 -1.59 -13.63 -6.21
C TRP A 510 -1.95 -14.26 -7.55
N ARG A 511 -0.94 -14.81 -8.20
CA ARG A 511 -1.10 -15.57 -9.44
C ARG A 511 -0.16 -16.76 -9.46
N GLU A 512 -0.60 -17.82 -10.13
CA GLU A 512 0.27 -18.93 -10.49
C GLU A 512 1.11 -18.56 -11.71
N LEU A 513 2.40 -18.86 -11.67
CA LEU A 513 3.29 -18.73 -12.82
C LEU A 513 3.27 -20.01 -13.67
N PRO A 514 3.33 -19.90 -15.01
CA PRO A 514 3.46 -21.06 -15.89
C PRO A 514 4.74 -21.84 -15.55
N ALA A 515 4.69 -23.17 -15.66
CA ALA A 515 5.83 -24.05 -15.38
C ALA A 515 7.11 -23.71 -16.19
N THR A 516 7.00 -22.98 -17.30
CA THR A 516 8.11 -22.51 -18.13
C THR A 516 8.78 -21.23 -17.64
N GLN A 517 8.17 -20.49 -16.71
CA GLN A 517 8.71 -19.25 -16.12
C GLN A 517 9.28 -19.46 -14.71
N ALA A 518 9.16 -20.66 -14.13
CA ALA A 518 9.71 -21.03 -12.82
C ALA A 518 11.25 -21.25 -12.82
N LEU A 519 11.92 -20.99 -13.94
CA LEU A 519 13.36 -21.20 -14.12
C LEU A 519 13.98 -19.96 -14.76
N THR A 520 14.24 -18.94 -13.95
CA THR A 520 15.37 -18.04 -14.19
C THR A 520 16.11 -17.87 -12.87
N PRO A 521 17.36 -18.34 -12.76
CA PRO A 521 18.17 -18.18 -11.56
C PRO A 521 18.53 -16.73 -11.27
#